data_AF-A0A2N8NYG2-F1
#
_entry.id   AF-A0A2N8NYG2-F1
#
_cell.length_a   1.000
_cell.length_b   1.000
_cell.length_c   1.000
_cell.angle_alpha   90.00
_cell.angle_beta   90.00
_cell.angle_gamma   90.00
#
_symmetry.space_group_name_H-M   'P 1'
#
loop_
_entity.id
_entity.type
_entity.pdbx_description
1 polymer ?
#
loop_
_entity_poly.entity_id
_entity_poly.type
_entity_poly.pdbx_seq_one_letter_code
_entity_poly.pdbx_strand_id
1 'polypeptide(L)'
;MKSFCPGEAVYPELKGRTAWHAHGGLQRAFSAFLLVAGCVLLGVGAWFLARLPAAIDRTEEFRAAPACAEGTGHRSGEECVRAYPATVAEVHPSARKNDSSWVRFSDFALPDGKVFYRGEDDAAAKRWRPGDHATVSVWRGDVVTMAVGDERLRVGTVRIDGLAYGTAAPAGLAGGVICLLYGGFGLAVRKRDGCTPGSGNDVLRPVAVTAGCWILLPWPVTDVLGLPMYTTAVLWPLGAVFTLRAAGNAVYRHRQATRLGEDPARHSPRLDRLFGEHGALLPWKRHDTVSEEARIAEGHRVEFPGALPGDTRYSARHSPVTILGLENGSLYAAPSGHMGKLAKRVPLEEYRLTGLRRLHPTVDDDGKRTDRRRWQVAELEPLDGGSERLCVATEPYQLRRILRLLA
;
A
#
# COMPACT_ATOMS: atom_id res chain seq x y z
N MET A 1 28.78 -26.92 29.83
CA MET A 1 29.69 -25.88 29.29
C MET A 1 28.83 -24.84 28.58
N LYS A 2 28.69 -23.64 29.14
CA LYS A 2 28.03 -22.49 28.49
C LYS A 2 29.10 -21.74 27.70
N SER A 3 28.96 -21.66 26.38
CA SER A 3 29.85 -20.89 25.52
C SER A 3 29.71 -19.40 25.84
N PHE A 4 30.76 -18.83 26.42
CA PHE A 4 30.91 -17.39 26.64
C PHE A 4 31.12 -16.70 25.29
N CYS A 5 30.32 -15.69 24.95
CA CYS A 5 30.59 -14.79 23.83
C CYS A 5 31.59 -13.72 24.30
N PRO A 6 32.82 -13.65 23.75
CA PRO A 6 33.80 -12.64 24.12
C PRO A 6 33.60 -11.40 23.25
N GLY A 7 33.33 -10.24 23.87
CA GLY A 7 33.28 -8.96 23.15
C GLY A 7 32.29 -7.95 23.72
N GLU A 8 32.30 -7.70 25.03
CA GLU A 8 31.59 -6.56 25.62
C GLU A 8 32.55 -5.37 25.73
N ALA A 9 32.51 -4.49 24.73
CA ALA A 9 33.11 -3.17 24.82
C ALA A 9 32.25 -2.27 25.72
N VAL A 10 32.88 -1.75 26.77
CA VAL A 10 32.32 -0.94 27.84
C VAL A 10 31.98 0.46 27.32
N TYR A 11 30.71 0.72 26.99
CA TYR A 11 30.13 2.06 26.91
C TYR A 11 28.82 2.11 27.74
N PRO A 12 28.91 2.34 29.06
CA PRO A 12 27.75 2.63 29.87
C PRO A 12 27.36 4.11 29.67
N GLU A 13 26.07 4.43 29.78
CA GLU A 13 25.51 5.79 30.00
C GLU A 13 24.81 6.57 28.88
N LEU A 14 24.64 6.05 27.66
CA LEU A 14 23.63 6.60 26.72
C LEU A 14 22.55 5.58 26.37
N LYS A 15 22.06 4.86 27.40
CA LYS A 15 20.86 4.02 27.31
C LYS A 15 19.61 4.89 27.43
N GLY A 16 19.45 5.82 26.50
CA GLY A 16 18.20 6.54 26.29
C GLY A 16 17.10 5.53 26.02
N ARG A 17 16.18 5.36 26.98
CA ARG A 17 14.95 4.57 26.84
C ARG A 17 14.06 5.24 25.79
N THR A 18 14.34 5.05 24.50
CA THR A 18 13.51 5.64 23.45
C THR A 18 12.99 4.57 22.48
N ALA A 19 11.67 4.43 22.55
CA ALA A 19 10.75 4.01 21.49
C ALA A 19 10.76 2.55 20.97
N TRP A 20 11.82 1.76 21.12
CA TRP A 20 11.87 0.44 20.47
C TRP A 20 10.98 -0.65 21.10
N HIS A 21 10.54 -0.51 22.34
CA HIS A 21 9.68 -1.50 22.99
C HIS A 21 8.18 -1.34 22.71
N ALA A 22 7.72 -0.20 22.20
CA ALA A 22 6.29 0.04 21.97
C ALA A 22 5.73 -0.71 20.74
N HIS A 23 6.57 -1.06 19.76
CA HIS A 23 6.11 -1.71 18.53
C HIS A 23 5.87 -3.22 18.66
N GLY A 24 6.44 -3.87 19.67
CA GLY A 24 6.31 -5.32 19.86
C GLY A 24 4.90 -5.76 20.29
N GLY A 25 4.13 -4.89 20.94
CA GLY A 25 2.76 -5.21 21.36
C GLY A 25 1.77 -5.21 20.20
N LEU A 26 1.86 -4.20 19.32
CA LEU A 26 0.94 -4.05 18.19
C LEU A 26 1.08 -5.20 17.17
N GLN A 27 2.30 -5.63 16.88
CA GLN A 27 2.53 -6.76 15.98
C GLN A 27 1.96 -8.07 16.53
N ARG A 28 2.04 -8.30 17.85
CA ARG A 28 1.43 -9.50 18.49
C ARG A 28 -0.09 -9.47 18.39
N ALA A 29 -0.69 -8.32 18.69
CA ALA A 29 -2.13 -8.14 18.59
C ALA A 29 -2.60 -8.39 17.14
N PHE A 30 -1.84 -7.89 16.16
CA PHE A 30 -2.15 -8.09 14.74
C PHE A 30 -2.00 -9.55 14.29
N SER A 31 -0.91 -10.24 14.65
CA SER A 31 -0.74 -11.67 14.32
C SER A 31 -1.80 -12.56 14.98
N ALA A 32 -2.14 -12.29 16.24
CA ALA A 32 -3.21 -13.01 16.93
C ALA A 32 -4.57 -12.74 16.27
N PHE A 33 -4.85 -11.49 15.90
CA PHE A 33 -6.05 -11.13 15.17
C PHE A 33 -6.16 -11.87 13.83
N LEU A 34 -5.08 -11.94 13.05
CA LEU A 34 -5.06 -12.68 11.79
C LEU A 34 -5.29 -14.18 11.98
N LEU A 35 -4.73 -14.79 13.02
CA LEU A 35 -5.00 -16.20 13.31
C LEU A 35 -6.48 -16.45 13.64
N VAL A 36 -7.06 -15.61 14.49
CA VAL A 36 -8.48 -15.71 14.85
C VAL A 36 -9.37 -15.49 13.62
N ALA A 37 -9.10 -14.45 12.84
CA ALA A 37 -9.81 -14.18 11.59
C ALA A 37 -9.68 -15.35 10.60
N GLY A 38 -8.48 -15.93 10.48
CA GLY A 38 -8.21 -17.07 9.62
C GLY A 38 -9.03 -18.30 10.02
N CYS A 39 -9.07 -18.64 11.31
CA CYS A 39 -9.90 -19.72 11.82
C CYS A 39 -11.40 -19.48 11.57
N VAL A 40 -11.88 -18.25 11.78
CA VAL A 40 -13.30 -17.90 11.53
C VAL A 40 -13.64 -18.06 10.05
N LEU A 41 -12.79 -17.55 9.15
CA LEU A 41 -13.01 -17.65 7.70
C LEU A 41 -12.98 -19.11 7.22
N LEU A 42 -12.06 -19.93 7.74
CA LEU A 42 -12.05 -21.38 7.46
C LEU A 42 -13.33 -22.06 7.97
N GLY A 43 -13.79 -21.72 9.17
CA GLY A 43 -15.01 -22.26 9.74
C GLY A 43 -16.24 -21.92 8.89
N VAL A 44 -16.35 -20.67 8.43
CA VAL A 44 -17.40 -20.23 7.51
C VAL A 44 -17.29 -20.99 6.17
N GLY A 45 -16.10 -21.06 5.58
CA GLY A 45 -15.89 -21.78 4.32
C GLY A 45 -16.24 -23.27 4.41
N ALA A 46 -15.82 -23.93 5.48
CA ALA A 46 -16.14 -25.33 5.76
C ALA A 46 -17.64 -25.54 6.00
N TRP A 47 -18.31 -24.62 6.70
CA TRP A 47 -19.74 -24.68 6.92
C TRP A 47 -20.54 -24.59 5.62
N PHE A 48 -20.13 -23.72 4.68
CA PHE A 48 -20.73 -23.67 3.35
C PHE A 48 -20.47 -24.95 2.55
N LEU A 49 -19.24 -25.48 2.57
CA LEU A 49 -18.92 -26.74 1.89
C LEU A 49 -19.70 -27.92 2.43
N ALA A 50 -19.91 -28.00 3.75
CA ALA A 50 -20.69 -29.06 4.36
C ALA A 50 -22.17 -29.04 3.92
N ARG A 51 -22.68 -27.90 3.46
CA ARG A 51 -24.06 -27.75 2.95
C ARG A 51 -24.18 -27.85 1.44
N LEU A 52 -23.06 -27.80 0.73
CA LEU A 52 -23.03 -27.86 -0.72
C LEU A 52 -23.66 -29.15 -1.27
N PRO A 53 -23.38 -30.37 -0.72
CA PRO A 53 -24.02 -31.60 -1.21
C PRO A 53 -25.54 -31.54 -1.10
N ALA A 54 -26.08 -31.18 0.07
CA ALA A 54 -27.53 -31.07 0.27
C ALA A 54 -28.19 -30.05 -0.67
N ALA A 55 -27.49 -28.97 -1.03
CA ALA A 55 -28.00 -27.99 -1.99
C ALA A 55 -27.99 -28.52 -3.44
N ILE A 56 -26.95 -29.28 -3.82
CA ILE A 56 -26.87 -29.96 -5.12
C ILE A 56 -27.97 -31.02 -5.23
N ASP A 57 -28.08 -31.89 -4.22
CA ASP A 57 -29.09 -32.96 -4.16
C ASP A 57 -30.50 -32.37 -4.32
N ARG A 58 -30.80 -31.28 -3.59
CA ARG A 58 -32.10 -30.59 -3.70
C ARG A 58 -32.37 -30.02 -5.09
N THR A 59 -31.34 -29.62 -5.82
CA THR A 59 -31.47 -29.11 -7.19
C THR A 59 -31.68 -30.24 -8.19
N GLU A 60 -31.02 -31.38 -7.99
CA GLU A 60 -31.22 -32.59 -8.80
C GLU A 60 -32.60 -33.18 -8.56
N GLU A 61 -33.03 -33.29 -7.30
CA GLU A 61 -34.39 -33.70 -6.91
C GLU A 61 -35.44 -32.81 -7.57
N PHE A 62 -35.28 -31.48 -7.54
CA PHE A 62 -36.20 -30.57 -8.21
C PHE A 62 -36.24 -30.77 -9.74
N ARG A 63 -35.08 -31.02 -10.38
CA ARG A 63 -35.03 -31.27 -11.82
C ARG A 63 -35.66 -32.60 -12.20
N ALA A 64 -35.58 -33.59 -11.30
CA ALA A 64 -36.18 -34.90 -11.48
C ALA A 64 -37.66 -34.95 -11.07
N ALA A 65 -38.14 -33.96 -10.31
CA ALA A 65 -39.50 -33.93 -9.80
C ALA A 65 -40.53 -33.89 -10.95
N PRO A 66 -41.47 -34.86 -11.01
CA PRO A 66 -42.51 -34.87 -12.03
C PRO A 66 -43.55 -33.78 -11.78
N ALA A 67 -44.36 -33.47 -12.78
CA ALA A 67 -45.54 -32.64 -12.58
C ALA A 67 -46.57 -33.36 -11.70
N CYS A 68 -47.22 -32.64 -10.78
CA CYS A 68 -48.27 -33.22 -9.95
C CYS A 68 -49.51 -33.60 -10.79
N ALA A 69 -50.17 -34.71 -10.44
CA ALA A 69 -51.43 -35.10 -11.05
C ALA A 69 -52.53 -34.06 -10.76
N GLU A 70 -53.31 -33.71 -11.78
CA GLU A 70 -54.40 -32.74 -11.68
C GLU A 70 -55.44 -33.17 -10.62
N GLY A 71 -56.01 -32.20 -9.90
CA GLY A 71 -57.08 -32.44 -8.93
C GLY A 71 -56.64 -32.97 -7.56
N THR A 72 -55.36 -33.24 -7.34
CA THR A 72 -54.86 -33.56 -6.00
C THR A 72 -54.85 -32.30 -5.12
N GLY A 73 -55.30 -32.39 -3.87
CA GLY A 73 -55.19 -31.28 -2.91
C GLY A 73 -53.72 -30.92 -2.62
N HIS A 74 -53.44 -29.69 -2.19
CA HIS A 74 -52.08 -29.30 -1.80
C HIS A 74 -51.67 -30.00 -0.49
N ARG A 75 -50.57 -30.76 -0.50
CA ARG A 75 -49.93 -31.26 0.71
C ARG A 75 -48.51 -30.69 0.85
N SER A 76 -48.14 -30.32 2.07
CA SER A 76 -46.77 -29.95 2.39
C SER A 76 -45.85 -31.16 2.19
N GLY A 77 -44.69 -30.93 1.57
CA GLY A 77 -43.70 -31.98 1.31
C GLY A 77 -43.97 -32.88 0.09
N GLU A 78 -44.83 -32.46 -0.84
CA GLU A 78 -44.98 -33.19 -2.11
C GLU A 78 -43.71 -33.16 -2.96
N GLU A 79 -43.33 -34.33 -3.49
CA GLU A 79 -42.17 -34.55 -4.37
C GLU A 79 -42.43 -34.21 -5.85
N CYS A 80 -43.54 -33.54 -6.15
CA CYS A 80 -43.92 -33.14 -7.50
C CYS A 80 -44.02 -31.63 -7.62
N VAL A 81 -43.80 -31.09 -8.83
CA VAL A 81 -43.93 -29.67 -9.12
C VAL A 81 -45.37 -29.38 -9.54
N ARG A 82 -46.01 -28.42 -8.86
CA ARG A 82 -47.37 -28.02 -9.19
C ARG A 82 -47.41 -26.60 -9.71
N ALA A 83 -48.07 -26.40 -10.85
CA ALA A 83 -48.33 -25.09 -11.42
C ALA A 83 -49.71 -24.60 -10.98
N TYR A 84 -49.78 -23.37 -10.49
CA TYR A 84 -51.01 -22.68 -10.15
C TYR A 84 -51.19 -21.48 -11.07
N PRO A 85 -52.36 -21.31 -11.69
CA PRO A 85 -52.69 -20.03 -12.30
C PRO A 85 -52.81 -18.99 -11.19
N ALA A 86 -52.22 -17.83 -11.42
CA ALA A 86 -52.26 -16.69 -10.54
C ALA A 86 -52.37 -15.39 -11.35
N THR A 87 -52.73 -14.31 -10.68
CA THR A 87 -52.83 -12.97 -11.25
C THR A 87 -51.95 -12.06 -10.40
N VAL A 88 -51.05 -11.36 -11.07
CA VAL A 88 -50.14 -10.42 -10.41
C VAL A 88 -50.99 -9.31 -9.79
N ALA A 89 -50.95 -9.18 -8.46
CA ALA A 89 -51.63 -8.10 -7.75
C ALA A 89 -50.73 -6.87 -7.61
N GLU A 90 -49.44 -7.09 -7.36
CA GLU A 90 -48.50 -6.03 -7.06
C GLU A 90 -47.07 -6.48 -7.35
N VAL A 91 -46.27 -5.60 -7.92
CA VAL A 91 -44.85 -5.83 -8.20
C VAL A 91 -44.07 -4.69 -7.57
N HIS A 92 -43.12 -5.03 -6.72
CA HIS A 92 -42.23 -4.07 -6.08
C HIS A 92 -40.79 -4.34 -6.51
N PRO A 93 -40.33 -3.75 -7.62
CA PRO A 93 -38.93 -3.83 -8.01
C PRO A 93 -38.11 -2.95 -7.08
N SER A 94 -37.05 -3.50 -6.49
CA SER A 94 -36.11 -2.68 -5.72
C SER A 94 -35.31 -1.75 -6.64
N ALA A 95 -35.17 -0.48 -6.26
CA ALA A 95 -34.30 0.46 -6.97
C ALA A 95 -32.84 0.33 -6.53
N ARG A 96 -32.59 -0.23 -5.35
CA ARG A 96 -31.26 -0.38 -4.75
C ARG A 96 -30.85 -1.85 -4.75
N LYS A 97 -29.59 -2.11 -5.06
CA LYS A 97 -28.97 -3.45 -5.08
C LYS A 97 -29.16 -4.30 -3.80
N ASN A 98 -29.44 -3.64 -2.67
CA ASN A 98 -29.60 -4.29 -1.37
C ASN A 98 -31.04 -4.36 -0.86
N ASP A 99 -31.98 -3.71 -1.54
CA ASP A 99 -33.38 -3.78 -1.17
C ASP A 99 -33.99 -5.06 -1.79
N SER A 100 -34.96 -5.68 -1.11
CA SER A 100 -35.58 -6.92 -1.57
C SER A 100 -36.71 -6.62 -2.57
N SER A 101 -36.58 -7.10 -3.80
CA SER A 101 -37.68 -7.07 -4.78
C SER A 101 -38.72 -8.15 -4.44
N TRP A 102 -40.01 -7.88 -4.64
CA TRP A 102 -41.08 -8.86 -4.36
C TRP A 102 -42.28 -8.73 -5.30
N VAL A 103 -43.03 -9.82 -5.45
CA VAL A 103 -44.30 -9.90 -6.18
C VAL A 103 -45.39 -10.44 -5.26
N ARG A 104 -46.60 -9.92 -5.36
CA ARG A 104 -47.80 -10.42 -4.68
C ARG A 104 -48.84 -10.85 -5.73
N PHE A 105 -49.55 -11.93 -5.43
CA PHE A 105 -50.63 -12.48 -6.25
C PHE A 105 -51.98 -12.31 -5.54
N SER A 106 -53.07 -12.14 -6.30
CA SER A 106 -54.41 -11.89 -5.73
C SER A 106 -55.20 -13.17 -5.41
N ASP A 107 -54.99 -14.19 -6.22
CA ASP A 107 -55.70 -15.47 -6.30
C ASP A 107 -54.85 -16.66 -5.82
N PHE A 108 -53.57 -16.42 -5.53
CA PHE A 108 -52.66 -17.40 -4.97
C PHE A 108 -52.22 -16.99 -3.56
N ALA A 109 -52.76 -17.68 -2.55
CA ALA A 109 -52.48 -17.40 -1.14
C ALA A 109 -51.16 -18.05 -0.71
N LEU A 110 -50.14 -17.21 -0.53
CA LEU A 110 -48.89 -17.58 0.13
C LEU A 110 -48.97 -17.29 1.63
N PRO A 111 -48.27 -18.05 2.50
CA PRO A 111 -48.22 -17.78 3.93
C PRO A 111 -47.84 -16.33 4.25
N ASP A 112 -46.85 -15.79 3.54
CA ASP A 112 -46.35 -14.41 3.71
C ASP A 112 -47.00 -13.41 2.74
N GLY A 113 -47.85 -13.88 1.83
CA GLY A 113 -48.50 -13.07 0.78
C GLY A 113 -47.55 -12.42 -0.22
N LYS A 114 -46.23 -12.67 -0.15
CA LYS A 114 -45.21 -12.06 -1.01
C LYS A 114 -44.17 -13.11 -1.43
N VAL A 115 -43.76 -13.06 -2.68
CA VAL A 115 -42.64 -13.85 -3.20
C VAL A 115 -41.46 -12.91 -3.45
N PHE A 116 -40.39 -13.11 -2.67
CA PHE A 116 -39.16 -12.34 -2.81
C PHE A 116 -38.28 -12.90 -3.93
N TYR A 117 -37.67 -12.01 -4.72
CA TYR A 117 -36.72 -12.37 -5.78
C TYR A 117 -35.51 -11.43 -5.74
N ARG A 118 -34.38 -11.87 -6.31
CA ARG A 118 -33.13 -11.09 -6.31
C ARG A 118 -32.29 -11.38 -7.57
N GLY A 119 -31.68 -10.34 -8.13
CA GLY A 119 -30.57 -10.47 -9.08
C GLY A 119 -30.90 -10.07 -10.53
N GLU A 120 -30.18 -10.68 -11.48
CA GLU A 120 -30.24 -10.37 -12.92
C GLU A 120 -31.62 -10.62 -13.54
N ASP A 121 -32.42 -11.47 -12.91
CA ASP A 121 -33.80 -11.77 -13.31
C ASP A 121 -34.80 -10.66 -12.96
N ASP A 122 -34.37 -9.59 -12.27
CA ASP A 122 -35.16 -8.36 -12.07
C ASP A 122 -35.68 -7.79 -13.39
N ALA A 123 -34.98 -8.01 -14.51
CA ALA A 123 -35.36 -7.46 -15.80
C ALA A 123 -36.71 -8.00 -16.30
N ALA A 124 -37.04 -9.27 -16.03
CA ALA A 124 -38.33 -9.86 -16.39
C ALA A 124 -39.42 -9.32 -15.46
N ALA A 125 -39.21 -9.41 -14.14
CA ALA A 125 -40.20 -8.97 -13.16
C ALA A 125 -40.54 -7.47 -13.27
N LYS A 126 -39.59 -6.62 -13.70
CA LYS A 126 -39.83 -5.18 -13.93
C LYS A 126 -40.85 -4.89 -15.04
N ARG A 127 -41.10 -5.83 -15.94
CA ARG A 127 -42.08 -5.68 -17.03
C ARG A 127 -43.49 -6.12 -16.63
N TRP A 128 -43.61 -6.88 -15.54
CA TRP A 128 -44.89 -7.38 -15.06
C TRP A 128 -45.74 -6.24 -14.48
N ARG A 129 -47.03 -6.31 -14.75
CA ARG A 129 -48.02 -5.33 -14.31
C ARG A 129 -49.09 -6.00 -13.44
N PRO A 130 -49.67 -5.27 -12.49
CA PRO A 130 -50.90 -5.71 -11.84
C PRO A 130 -51.98 -6.07 -12.88
N GLY A 131 -52.58 -7.25 -12.75
CA GLY A 131 -53.54 -7.83 -13.68
C GLY A 131 -52.97 -8.86 -14.65
N ASP A 132 -51.64 -8.98 -14.75
CA ASP A 132 -51.03 -9.99 -15.62
C ASP A 132 -51.32 -11.40 -15.11
N HIS A 133 -51.68 -12.31 -16.03
CA HIS A 133 -51.82 -13.72 -15.71
C HIS A 133 -50.45 -14.38 -15.62
N ALA A 134 -50.20 -14.99 -14.47
CA ALA A 134 -48.98 -15.68 -14.14
C ALA A 134 -49.24 -17.18 -13.89
N THR A 135 -48.21 -17.98 -14.07
CA THR A 135 -48.16 -19.37 -13.63
C THR A 135 -47.11 -19.48 -12.53
N VAL A 136 -47.53 -19.79 -11.30
CA VAL A 136 -46.66 -19.97 -10.15
C VAL A 136 -46.42 -21.46 -9.95
N SER A 137 -45.17 -21.91 -10.05
CA SER A 137 -44.82 -23.30 -9.76
C SER A 137 -44.31 -23.43 -8.32
N VAL A 138 -44.83 -24.43 -7.62
CA VAL A 138 -44.51 -24.73 -6.22
C VAL A 138 -43.96 -26.15 -6.13
N TRP A 139 -42.93 -26.34 -5.33
CA TRP A 139 -42.33 -27.64 -5.03
C TRP A 139 -42.03 -27.75 -3.54
N ARG A 140 -42.47 -28.82 -2.88
CA ARG A 140 -42.38 -29.01 -1.41
C ARG A 140 -42.88 -27.80 -0.58
N GLY A 141 -43.82 -27.01 -1.11
CA GLY A 141 -44.36 -25.81 -0.47
C GLY A 141 -43.59 -24.51 -0.76
N ASP A 142 -42.44 -24.57 -1.43
CA ASP A 142 -41.66 -23.41 -1.84
C ASP A 142 -42.01 -22.98 -3.28
N VAL A 143 -42.15 -21.68 -3.54
CA VAL A 143 -42.29 -21.15 -4.91
C VAL A 143 -40.94 -21.26 -5.61
N VAL A 144 -40.89 -22.05 -6.70
CA VAL A 144 -39.66 -22.36 -7.46
C VAL A 144 -39.57 -21.59 -8.77
N THR A 145 -40.70 -21.30 -9.41
CA THR A 145 -40.74 -20.49 -10.63
C THR A 145 -42.03 -19.68 -10.69
N MET A 146 -41.97 -18.55 -11.38
CA MET A 146 -43.11 -17.71 -11.70
C MET A 146 -42.97 -17.34 -13.17
N ALA A 147 -44.04 -17.48 -13.97
CA ALA A 147 -44.00 -17.17 -15.39
C ALA A 147 -45.13 -16.24 -15.77
N VAL A 148 -44.87 -15.19 -16.56
CA VAL A 148 -45.88 -14.30 -17.15
C VAL A 148 -45.68 -14.31 -18.66
N GLY A 149 -46.62 -14.88 -19.40
CA GLY A 149 -46.43 -15.17 -20.83
C GLY A 149 -45.20 -16.07 -21.07
N ASP A 150 -44.28 -15.61 -21.91
CA ASP A 150 -43.02 -16.31 -22.20
C ASP A 150 -41.90 -16.01 -21.20
N GLU A 151 -42.11 -15.05 -20.30
CA GLU A 151 -41.09 -14.64 -19.33
C GLU A 151 -41.12 -15.54 -18.10
N ARG A 152 -40.00 -16.17 -17.79
CA ARG A 152 -39.87 -17.07 -16.63
C ARG A 152 -38.88 -16.50 -15.63
N LEU A 153 -39.36 -16.26 -14.42
CA LEU A 153 -38.58 -15.93 -13.24
C LEU A 153 -38.34 -17.21 -12.43
N ARG A 154 -37.10 -17.54 -12.12
CA ARG A 154 -36.77 -18.61 -11.17
C ARG A 154 -36.65 -18.02 -9.78
N VAL A 155 -37.41 -18.57 -8.83
CA VAL A 155 -37.60 -17.99 -7.50
C VAL A 155 -37.35 -19.08 -6.46
N GLY A 156 -36.94 -18.70 -5.26
CA GLY A 156 -36.80 -19.65 -4.15
C GLY A 156 -35.42 -20.33 -4.00
N THR A 157 -35.31 -21.04 -2.88
CA THR A 157 -34.08 -21.62 -2.31
C THR A 157 -33.49 -22.79 -3.11
N VAL A 158 -34.20 -23.27 -4.13
CA VAL A 158 -33.70 -24.27 -5.08
C VAL A 158 -32.75 -23.65 -6.09
N ARG A 159 -32.78 -22.31 -6.23
CA ARG A 159 -31.59 -21.62 -6.67
C ARG A 159 -30.57 -21.86 -5.56
N ILE A 160 -29.67 -22.82 -5.75
CA ILE A 160 -28.33 -22.67 -5.20
C ILE A 160 -27.98 -21.26 -5.62
N ASP A 161 -27.90 -20.34 -4.67
CA ASP A 161 -27.23 -19.08 -4.90
C ASP A 161 -25.81 -19.52 -5.23
N GLY A 162 -25.58 -19.91 -6.48
CA GLY A 162 -24.33 -20.47 -6.97
C GLY A 162 -23.24 -19.44 -6.77
N LEU A 163 -23.65 -18.17 -6.73
CA LEU A 163 -22.86 -17.09 -6.19
C LEU A 163 -22.62 -17.22 -4.68
N ALA A 164 -23.61 -17.33 -3.80
CA ALA A 164 -23.33 -17.46 -2.36
C ALA A 164 -22.47 -18.71 -2.02
N TYR A 165 -22.85 -19.90 -2.49
CA TYR A 165 -22.10 -21.13 -2.19
C TYR A 165 -20.81 -21.25 -2.99
N GLY A 166 -20.85 -20.96 -4.28
CA GLY A 166 -19.68 -21.02 -5.15
C GLY A 166 -18.68 -19.91 -4.87
N THR A 167 -19.04 -18.87 -4.11
CA THR A 167 -18.13 -17.78 -3.78
C THR A 167 -17.74 -17.70 -2.32
N ALA A 168 -18.70 -17.86 -1.39
CA ALA A 168 -18.39 -17.77 0.03
C ALA A 168 -17.53 -18.95 0.50
N ALA A 169 -17.75 -20.17 -0.04
CA ALA A 169 -16.95 -21.33 0.32
C ALA A 169 -15.46 -21.18 -0.07
N PRO A 170 -15.10 -20.96 -1.35
CA PRO A 170 -13.69 -20.80 -1.72
C PRO A 170 -13.08 -19.52 -1.18
N ALA A 171 -13.83 -18.41 -1.10
CA ALA A 171 -13.30 -17.17 -0.53
C ALA A 171 -13.01 -17.30 0.97
N GLY A 172 -13.90 -17.96 1.72
CA GLY A 172 -13.70 -18.25 3.14
C GLY A 172 -12.48 -19.16 3.37
N LEU A 173 -12.35 -20.23 2.58
CA LEU A 173 -11.20 -21.12 2.67
C LEU A 173 -9.87 -20.43 2.31
N ALA A 174 -9.83 -19.77 1.15
CA ALA A 174 -8.62 -19.09 0.68
C ALA A 174 -8.22 -17.96 1.64
N GLY A 175 -9.17 -17.11 2.03
CA GLY A 175 -8.94 -16.05 3.00
C GLY A 175 -8.47 -16.60 4.35
N GLY A 176 -9.09 -17.70 4.80
CA GLY A 176 -8.71 -18.40 6.01
C GLY A 176 -7.26 -18.89 6.01
N VAL A 177 -6.85 -19.60 4.95
CA VAL A 177 -5.47 -20.10 4.77
C VAL A 177 -4.48 -18.93 4.74
N ILE A 178 -4.77 -17.87 3.99
CA ILE A 178 -3.92 -16.68 3.92
C ILE A 178 -3.71 -16.10 5.32
N CYS A 179 -4.80 -15.81 6.04
CA CYS A 179 -4.74 -15.26 7.39
C CYS A 179 -3.93 -16.13 8.36
N LEU A 180 -4.06 -17.46 8.28
CA LEU A 180 -3.27 -18.39 9.08
C LEU A 180 -1.78 -18.37 8.73
N LEU A 181 -1.43 -18.33 7.44
CA LEU A 181 -0.04 -18.27 6.99
C LEU A 181 0.64 -16.97 7.48
N TYR A 182 -0.01 -15.82 7.33
CA TYR A 182 0.53 -14.55 7.80
C TYR A 182 0.58 -14.46 9.33
N GLY A 183 -0.47 -14.90 10.01
CA GLY A 183 -0.53 -14.92 11.48
C GLY A 183 0.52 -15.85 12.09
N GLY A 184 0.64 -17.07 11.57
CA GLY A 184 1.61 -18.07 12.00
C GLY A 184 3.05 -17.65 11.73
N PHE A 185 3.31 -17.06 10.55
CA PHE A 185 4.64 -16.53 10.23
C PHE A 185 5.05 -15.40 11.18
N GLY A 186 4.13 -14.46 11.49
CA GLY A 186 4.40 -13.37 12.43
C GLY A 186 4.79 -13.86 13.84
N LEU A 187 4.24 -15.00 14.28
CA LEU A 187 4.65 -15.65 15.53
C LEU A 187 5.97 -16.42 15.40
N ALA A 188 6.21 -17.10 14.27
CA ALA A 188 7.41 -17.92 14.05
C ALA A 188 8.70 -17.10 13.98
N VAL A 189 8.67 -15.92 13.32
CA VAL A 189 9.84 -15.02 13.21
C VAL A 189 10.34 -14.55 14.58
N ARG A 190 9.45 -14.52 15.59
CA ARG A 190 9.79 -14.06 16.93
C ARG A 190 10.57 -15.07 17.78
N LYS A 191 10.53 -16.37 17.46
CA LYS A 191 11.21 -17.38 18.28
C LYS A 191 12.74 -17.40 18.06
N ARG A 192 13.27 -16.58 17.16
CA ARG A 192 14.72 -16.38 16.97
C ARG A 192 15.24 -15.27 17.89
N ASP A 193 15.18 -15.53 19.18
CA ASP A 193 15.94 -14.75 20.16
C ASP A 193 17.22 -15.53 20.50
N GLY A 194 18.37 -15.02 20.04
CA GLY A 194 19.68 -15.42 20.53
C GLY A 194 20.65 -15.96 19.46
N CYS A 195 21.52 -15.07 18.97
CA CYS A 195 22.86 -15.38 18.47
C CYS A 195 23.08 -15.94 17.04
N THR A 196 22.07 -16.17 16.20
CA THR A 196 22.35 -16.43 14.78
C THR A 196 22.22 -15.14 13.96
N PRO A 197 23.32 -14.54 13.46
CA PRO A 197 23.23 -13.44 12.51
C PRO A 197 22.43 -13.93 11.30
N GLY A 198 21.26 -13.32 11.10
CA GLY A 198 20.30 -13.74 10.08
C GLY A 198 20.95 -13.75 8.71
N SER A 199 20.95 -14.91 8.06
CA SER A 199 21.33 -14.97 6.65
C SER A 199 20.33 -14.14 5.85
N GLY A 200 20.78 -13.40 4.84
CA GLY A 200 19.94 -12.49 4.03
C GLY A 200 18.67 -13.13 3.44
N ASN A 201 18.58 -14.45 3.47
CA ASN A 201 17.40 -15.23 3.08
C ASN A 201 16.18 -15.04 4.00
N ASP A 202 16.37 -14.57 5.24
CA ASP A 202 15.26 -14.36 6.19
C ASP A 202 14.36 -13.17 5.82
N VAL A 203 14.88 -12.21 5.04
CA VAL A 203 14.08 -11.08 4.51
C VAL A 203 13.43 -11.42 3.17
N LEU A 204 14.06 -12.27 2.36
CA LEU A 204 13.55 -12.68 1.04
C LEU A 204 12.37 -13.64 1.11
N ARG A 205 12.33 -14.53 2.11
CA ARG A 205 11.22 -15.49 2.28
C ARG A 205 9.83 -14.84 2.44
N PRO A 206 9.61 -13.84 3.33
CA PRO A 206 8.31 -13.19 3.43
C PRO A 206 7.94 -12.39 2.18
N VAL A 207 8.91 -11.82 1.47
CA VAL A 207 8.69 -11.13 0.20
C VAL A 207 8.28 -12.12 -0.90
N ALA A 208 8.91 -13.29 -0.96
CA ALA A 208 8.56 -14.34 -1.91
C ALA A 208 7.18 -14.95 -1.62
N VAL A 209 6.82 -15.16 -0.35
CA VAL A 209 5.49 -15.68 0.04
C VAL A 209 4.40 -14.65 -0.23
N THR A 210 4.63 -13.38 0.08
CA THR A 210 3.69 -12.29 -0.27
C THR A 210 3.52 -12.16 -1.78
N ALA A 211 4.63 -12.11 -2.53
CA ALA A 211 4.58 -12.04 -3.99
C ALA A 211 3.90 -13.26 -4.64
N GLY A 212 4.18 -14.47 -4.16
CA GLY A 212 3.54 -15.70 -4.63
C GLY A 212 2.03 -15.72 -4.38
N CYS A 213 1.58 -15.23 -3.21
CA CYS A 213 0.15 -15.08 -2.93
C CYS A 213 -0.54 -14.10 -3.89
N TRP A 214 0.11 -12.99 -4.25
CA TRP A 214 -0.45 -12.00 -5.18
C TRP A 214 -0.51 -12.49 -6.64
N ILE A 215 0.35 -13.44 -7.03
CA ILE A 215 0.39 -13.98 -8.39
C ILE A 215 -0.60 -15.15 -8.57
N LEU A 216 -0.77 -16.02 -7.57
CA LEU A 216 -1.55 -17.26 -7.71
C LEU A 216 -3.03 -17.15 -7.30
N LEU A 217 -3.40 -16.22 -6.41
CA LEU A 217 -4.77 -16.09 -5.91
C LEU A 217 -5.77 -15.25 -6.73
N PRO A 218 -5.41 -14.32 -7.63
CA PRO A 218 -6.40 -13.38 -8.15
C PRO A 218 -7.43 -14.03 -9.07
N TRP A 219 -6.98 -14.81 -10.06
CA TRP A 219 -7.85 -15.26 -11.14
C TRP A 219 -9.11 -16.01 -10.68
N PRO A 220 -9.02 -17.02 -9.77
CA PRO A 220 -10.22 -17.65 -9.27
C PRO A 220 -11.04 -16.71 -8.38
N VAL A 221 -10.42 -15.84 -7.58
CA VAL A 221 -11.15 -14.94 -6.66
C VAL A 221 -11.93 -13.85 -7.41
N THR A 222 -11.44 -13.38 -8.55
CA THR A 222 -12.10 -12.35 -9.36
C THR A 222 -13.31 -12.88 -10.11
N ASP A 223 -13.19 -14.06 -10.73
CA ASP A 223 -14.32 -14.73 -11.40
C ASP A 223 -15.39 -15.13 -10.39
N VAL A 224 -14.95 -15.52 -9.20
CA VAL A 224 -15.82 -15.91 -8.10
C VAL A 224 -16.56 -14.70 -7.52
N LEU A 225 -15.90 -13.60 -7.15
CA LEU A 225 -16.59 -12.46 -6.51
C LEU A 225 -17.48 -11.63 -7.47
N GLY A 226 -17.55 -11.97 -8.75
CA GLY A 226 -18.24 -11.16 -9.77
C GLY A 226 -17.73 -9.72 -9.81
N LEU A 227 -16.50 -9.52 -9.34
CA LEU A 227 -15.89 -8.20 -9.32
C LEU A 227 -15.58 -7.83 -10.76
N PRO A 228 -16.00 -6.66 -11.22
CA PRO A 228 -15.67 -6.23 -12.56
C PRO A 228 -14.16 -6.27 -12.75
N MET A 229 -13.70 -6.86 -13.86
CA MET A 229 -12.28 -7.10 -14.16
C MET A 229 -11.39 -5.85 -14.00
N TYR A 230 -11.98 -4.64 -14.08
CA TYR A 230 -11.29 -3.38 -13.84
C TYR A 230 -11.00 -3.08 -12.36
N THR A 231 -11.84 -3.51 -11.42
CA THR A 231 -11.60 -3.28 -9.98
C THR A 231 -10.37 -4.04 -9.50
N THR A 232 -10.17 -5.22 -10.05
CA THR A 232 -9.04 -6.09 -9.74
C THR A 232 -7.80 -5.58 -10.46
N ALA A 233 -7.92 -5.09 -11.69
CA ALA A 233 -6.85 -4.38 -12.39
C ALA A 233 -6.33 -3.13 -11.68
N VAL A 234 -7.13 -2.46 -10.83
CA VAL A 234 -6.71 -1.30 -10.03
C VAL A 234 -6.15 -1.69 -8.66
N LEU A 235 -6.79 -2.65 -7.98
CA LEU A 235 -6.34 -3.10 -6.65
C LEU A 235 -5.00 -3.87 -6.72
N TRP A 236 -4.73 -4.53 -7.85
CA TRP A 236 -3.51 -5.30 -8.06
C TRP A 236 -2.21 -4.47 -8.11
N PRO A 237 -2.09 -3.42 -8.95
CA PRO A 237 -0.92 -2.56 -8.93
C PRO A 237 -0.77 -1.82 -7.61
N LEU A 238 -1.87 -1.44 -6.95
CA LEU A 238 -1.80 -0.82 -5.62
C LEU A 238 -1.25 -1.78 -4.56
N GLY A 239 -1.73 -3.01 -4.51
CA GLY A 239 -1.21 -4.06 -3.63
C GLY A 239 0.25 -4.38 -3.91
N ALA A 240 0.62 -4.56 -5.18
CA ALA A 240 1.98 -4.83 -5.63
C ALA A 240 2.94 -3.68 -5.23
N VAL A 241 2.57 -2.43 -5.49
CA VAL A 241 3.35 -1.25 -5.11
C VAL A 241 3.53 -1.18 -3.59
N PHE A 242 2.50 -1.49 -2.81
CA PHE A 242 2.60 -1.48 -1.34
C PHE A 242 3.55 -2.57 -0.83
N THR A 243 3.46 -3.80 -1.38
CA THR A 243 4.39 -4.89 -1.05
C THR A 243 5.83 -4.60 -1.47
N LEU A 244 6.03 -4.06 -2.68
CA LEU A 244 7.36 -3.67 -3.17
C LEU A 244 7.96 -2.55 -2.34
N ARG A 245 7.16 -1.57 -1.91
CA ARG A 245 7.61 -0.49 -1.04
C ARG A 245 7.98 -1.00 0.35
N ALA A 246 7.19 -1.91 0.92
CA ALA A 246 7.48 -2.55 2.20
C ALA A 246 8.76 -3.39 2.12
N ALA A 247 8.92 -4.20 1.08
CA ALA A 247 10.11 -4.98 0.80
C ALA A 247 11.35 -4.09 0.60
N GLY A 248 11.22 -3.03 -0.20
CA GLY A 248 12.29 -2.06 -0.43
C GLY A 248 12.74 -1.36 0.85
N ASN A 249 11.79 -0.95 1.70
CA ASN A 249 12.11 -0.38 3.01
C ASN A 249 12.80 -1.39 3.94
N ALA A 250 12.38 -2.66 3.92
CA ALA A 250 13.01 -3.70 4.72
C ALA A 250 14.46 -3.97 4.26
N VAL A 251 14.68 -4.09 2.95
CA VAL A 251 16.03 -4.25 2.37
C VAL A 251 16.90 -3.03 2.64
N TYR A 252 16.33 -1.82 2.52
CA TYR A 252 17.04 -0.58 2.80
C TYR A 252 17.52 -0.52 4.26
N ARG A 253 16.65 -0.82 5.22
CA ARG A 253 17.01 -0.88 6.65
C ARG A 253 18.06 -1.95 6.92
N HIS A 254 17.95 -3.12 6.28
CA HIS A 254 18.94 -4.17 6.44
C HIS A 254 20.32 -3.73 5.93
N ARG A 255 20.39 -3.09 4.75
CA ARG A 255 21.64 -2.54 4.20
C ARG A 255 22.24 -1.44 5.06
N GLN A 256 21.42 -0.58 5.67
CA GLN A 256 21.93 0.43 6.60
C GLN A 256 22.52 -0.21 7.86
N ALA A 257 21.87 -1.23 8.42
CA ALA A 257 22.37 -1.94 9.60
C ALA A 257 23.69 -2.67 9.32
N THR A 258 23.86 -3.29 8.14
CA THR A 258 25.12 -3.94 7.77
C THR A 258 26.25 -2.93 7.55
N ARG A 259 25.96 -1.73 7.01
CA ARG A 259 26.97 -0.68 6.80
C ARG A 259 27.45 -0.01 8.08
N LEU A 260 26.64 0.01 9.14
CA LEU A 260 27.02 0.61 10.43
C LEU A 260 28.03 -0.23 11.22
N GLY A 261 28.26 -1.50 10.84
CA GLY A 261 29.26 -2.37 11.45
C GLY A 261 30.56 -2.50 10.65
N GLU A 262 30.61 -2.00 9.42
CA GLU A 262 31.85 -1.93 8.64
C GLU A 262 32.57 -0.65 8.99
N ASP A 263 33.74 -0.80 9.64
CA ASP A 263 34.66 0.29 9.95
C ASP A 263 34.92 1.11 8.66
N PRO A 264 34.49 2.38 8.60
CA PRO A 264 34.58 3.19 7.38
C PRO A 264 36.03 3.38 6.92
N ALA A 265 37.01 3.11 7.78
CA ALA A 265 38.43 3.16 7.46
C ALA A 265 38.94 2.00 6.58
N ARG A 266 38.19 0.88 6.45
CA ARG A 266 38.75 -0.34 5.82
C ARG A 266 38.39 -0.60 4.37
N HIS A 267 37.31 -0.06 3.82
CA HIS A 267 36.91 -0.40 2.44
C HIS A 267 36.27 0.77 1.68
N SER A 268 37.11 1.59 1.05
CA SER A 268 36.74 2.31 -0.17
C SER A 268 37.69 2.01 -1.33
N PRO A 269 37.70 0.77 -1.87
CA PRO A 269 38.53 0.43 -3.04
C PRO A 269 38.11 1.16 -4.34
N ARG A 270 37.05 1.99 -4.27
CA ARG A 270 36.60 2.86 -5.37
C ARG A 270 37.21 4.27 -5.31
N LEU A 271 37.71 4.71 -4.17
CA LEU A 271 38.40 6.00 -4.04
C LEU A 271 39.90 5.87 -4.37
N ASP A 272 40.53 4.73 -4.08
CA ASP A 272 41.92 4.43 -4.49
C ASP A 272 42.11 4.34 -6.02
N ARG A 273 41.03 4.15 -6.79
CA ARG A 273 41.07 4.23 -8.26
C ARG A 273 40.93 5.65 -8.81
N LEU A 274 40.42 6.60 -8.03
CA LEU A 274 40.27 8.00 -8.42
C LEU A 274 41.43 8.87 -7.89
N PHE A 275 42.03 8.45 -6.79
CA PHE A 275 43.23 9.04 -6.20
C PHE A 275 44.29 7.95 -6.21
N GLY A 276 45.20 7.98 -7.20
CA GLY A 276 46.28 7.00 -7.29
C GLY A 276 47.10 6.94 -6.00
N GLU A 277 47.90 5.88 -5.85
CA GLU A 277 48.62 5.45 -4.62
C GLU A 277 49.47 6.52 -3.90
N HIS A 278 49.58 7.75 -4.42
CA HIS A 278 50.33 8.87 -3.84
C HIS A 278 49.50 10.13 -3.57
N GLY A 279 48.16 10.08 -3.62
CA GLY A 279 47.31 11.22 -3.24
C GLY A 279 47.44 12.45 -4.14
N ALA A 280 48.05 12.31 -5.32
CA ALA A 280 48.10 13.37 -6.33
C ALA A 280 46.92 13.25 -7.32
N LEU A 281 46.21 14.35 -7.54
CA LEU A 281 45.17 14.47 -8.57
C LEU A 281 45.78 14.20 -9.96
N LEU A 282 45.15 13.31 -10.73
CA LEU A 282 45.42 13.20 -12.16
C LEU A 282 45.10 14.54 -12.84
N PRO A 283 45.93 15.04 -13.77
CA PRO A 283 45.72 16.33 -14.41
C PRO A 283 44.43 16.33 -15.23
N TRP A 284 43.50 17.20 -14.86
CA TRP A 284 42.29 17.49 -15.61
C TRP A 284 42.67 18.22 -16.92
N LYS A 285 42.30 17.68 -18.08
CA LYS A 285 42.50 18.34 -19.37
C LYS A 285 41.61 19.58 -19.45
N ARG A 286 42.26 20.75 -19.53
CA ARG A 286 41.66 22.05 -19.87
C ARG A 286 41.12 21.97 -21.31
N HIS A 287 39.81 22.16 -21.49
CA HIS A 287 39.24 22.42 -22.80
C HIS A 287 39.27 23.93 -23.02
N ASP A 288 40.08 24.37 -23.99
CA ASP A 288 40.14 25.76 -24.43
C ASP A 288 38.94 26.07 -25.32
N THR A 289 38.10 27.03 -24.92
CA THR A 289 37.13 27.69 -25.80
C THR A 289 37.51 29.15 -25.92
N VAL A 290 38.51 29.40 -26.76
CA VAL A 290 38.92 30.73 -27.23
C VAL A 290 38.29 30.93 -28.61
N SER A 291 37.00 31.29 -28.68
CA SER A 291 36.40 31.86 -29.91
C SER A 291 34.92 32.25 -29.76
N GLU A 292 34.50 33.13 -28.84
CA GLU A 292 33.19 33.79 -29.02
C GLU A 292 32.94 35.09 -28.25
N GLU A 293 33.95 35.91 -27.94
CA GLU A 293 33.69 37.26 -27.38
C GLU A 293 34.56 38.32 -28.05
N ALA A 294 34.15 38.68 -29.27
CA ALA A 294 34.51 39.95 -29.87
C ALA A 294 33.24 40.58 -30.47
N ARG A 295 32.52 41.40 -29.69
CA ARG A 295 31.89 42.66 -30.14
C ARG A 295 31.01 43.33 -29.07
N ILE A 296 31.34 44.61 -28.85
CA ILE A 296 30.45 45.76 -28.59
C ILE A 296 30.14 46.08 -27.11
N ALA A 297 30.98 46.98 -26.59
CA ALA A 297 30.61 48.09 -25.70
C ALA A 297 29.51 48.95 -26.37
N GLU A 298 28.59 49.64 -25.71
CA GLU A 298 28.84 50.76 -24.79
C GLU A 298 27.46 51.27 -24.30
N GLY A 299 27.33 51.69 -23.04
CA GLY A 299 26.15 52.44 -22.58
C GLY A 299 25.71 52.23 -21.13
N HIS A 300 26.53 52.69 -20.18
CA HIS A 300 26.22 53.02 -18.77
C HIS A 300 25.26 52.13 -17.94
N ARG A 301 25.83 51.38 -16.98
CA ARG A 301 25.25 51.23 -15.63
C ARG A 301 26.31 50.83 -14.61
N VAL A 302 26.25 51.44 -13.44
CA VAL A 302 27.11 51.17 -12.28
C VAL A 302 26.97 49.71 -11.85
N GLU A 303 28.03 48.93 -11.96
CA GLU A 303 28.10 47.55 -11.45
C GLU A 303 28.67 47.53 -10.02
N PHE A 304 28.01 46.80 -9.13
CA PHE A 304 28.61 46.26 -7.91
C PHE A 304 29.21 44.88 -8.26
N PRO A 305 30.48 44.60 -7.92
CA PRO A 305 31.11 43.33 -8.29
C PRO A 305 30.75 42.25 -7.26
N GLY A 306 30.09 41.19 -7.72
CA GLY A 306 29.94 39.92 -7.01
C GLY A 306 30.43 38.80 -7.92
N ALA A 307 31.61 38.27 -7.63
CA ALA A 307 32.22 37.16 -8.36
C ALA A 307 32.97 36.26 -7.36
N LEU A 308 32.58 34.99 -7.29
CA LEU A 308 33.49 33.93 -6.84
C LEU A 308 34.48 33.62 -7.98
N PRO A 309 35.70 33.15 -7.68
CA PRO A 309 36.69 32.87 -8.72
C PRO A 309 36.20 31.72 -9.63
N GLY A 310 36.01 32.01 -10.91
CA GLY A 310 35.55 31.09 -11.95
C GLY A 310 34.16 31.44 -12.50
N ASP A 311 34.11 31.88 -13.76
CA ASP A 311 32.97 32.46 -14.49
C ASP A 311 31.69 31.59 -14.55
N THR A 312 30.91 31.61 -13.48
CA THR A 312 29.46 31.39 -13.57
C THR A 312 28.76 32.31 -12.58
N ARG A 313 28.03 33.31 -13.12
CA ARG A 313 27.29 34.30 -12.32
C ARG A 313 26.16 33.59 -11.56
N TYR A 314 26.22 33.51 -10.23
CA TYR A 314 25.10 33.04 -9.40
C TYR A 314 24.72 34.08 -8.35
N SER A 315 23.50 34.61 -8.46
CA SER A 315 22.93 35.50 -7.47
C SER A 315 22.48 34.71 -6.24
N ALA A 316 23.10 34.99 -5.09
CA ALA A 316 22.77 34.38 -3.79
C ALA A 316 21.33 34.67 -3.29
N ARG A 317 20.54 35.50 -4.00
CA ARG A 317 19.20 35.90 -3.56
C ARG A 317 18.08 34.87 -3.80
N HIS A 318 18.24 33.86 -4.64
CA HIS A 318 17.06 33.12 -5.17
C HIS A 318 17.10 31.58 -5.20
N SER A 319 18.07 30.89 -4.59
CA SER A 319 17.98 29.41 -4.53
C SER A 319 18.60 28.80 -3.27
N PRO A 320 17.86 27.99 -2.49
CA PRO A 320 18.42 27.29 -1.35
C PRO A 320 19.46 26.25 -1.81
N VAL A 321 20.58 26.19 -1.11
CA VAL A 321 21.64 25.21 -1.37
C VAL A 321 21.36 23.95 -0.55
N THR A 322 21.32 22.79 -1.21
CA THR A 322 21.21 21.48 -0.56
C THR A 322 22.61 20.98 -0.20
N ILE A 323 22.80 20.69 1.08
CA ILE A 323 24.04 20.08 1.58
C ILE A 323 24.02 18.59 1.23
N LEU A 324 24.98 18.14 0.41
CA LEU A 324 25.04 16.78 -0.09
C LEU A 324 25.89 15.85 0.79
N GLY A 325 26.85 16.39 1.54
CA GLY A 325 27.71 15.59 2.41
C GLY A 325 28.83 16.41 3.06
N LEU A 326 29.46 15.78 4.05
CA LEU A 326 30.66 16.24 4.72
C LEU A 326 31.69 15.11 4.62
N GLU A 327 32.84 15.38 4.02
CA GLU A 327 33.95 14.43 3.90
C GLU A 327 35.26 15.20 4.07
N ASN A 328 36.15 14.70 4.93
CA ASN A 328 37.49 15.26 5.19
C ASN A 328 37.52 16.77 5.48
N GLY A 329 36.58 17.26 6.30
CA GLY A 329 36.50 18.68 6.69
C GLY A 329 35.86 19.60 5.66
N SER A 330 35.51 19.11 4.48
CA SER A 330 34.89 19.93 3.43
C SER A 330 33.40 19.69 3.27
N LEU A 331 32.65 20.77 3.06
CA LEU A 331 31.22 20.74 2.79
C LEU A 331 30.99 20.63 1.29
N TYR A 332 30.16 19.68 0.87
CA TYR A 332 29.71 19.59 -0.52
C TYR A 332 28.31 20.17 -0.61
N ALA A 333 28.21 21.27 -1.36
CA ALA A 333 26.98 22.02 -1.56
C ALA A 333 26.56 21.94 -3.03
N ALA A 334 25.27 21.70 -3.28
CA ALA A 334 24.69 21.82 -4.61
C ALA A 334 23.40 22.67 -4.55
N PRO A 335 23.10 23.45 -5.60
CA PRO A 335 21.85 24.19 -5.66
C PRO A 335 20.64 23.22 -5.63
N SER A 336 19.57 23.61 -4.93
CA SER A 336 18.32 22.85 -4.89
C SER A 336 17.82 22.58 -6.31
N GLY A 337 17.57 21.30 -6.63
CA GLY A 337 17.07 20.88 -7.95
C GLY A 337 18.12 20.20 -8.84
N HIS A 338 19.42 20.31 -8.52
CA HIS A 338 20.50 19.66 -9.27
C HIS A 338 21.30 18.70 -8.40
N MET A 339 20.68 17.57 -8.04
CA MET A 339 21.35 16.49 -7.31
C MET A 339 22.44 15.86 -8.20
N GLY A 340 23.71 16.14 -7.90
CA GLY A 340 24.85 15.29 -8.27
C GLY A 340 25.82 15.79 -9.35
N LYS A 341 25.45 16.78 -10.18
CA LYS A 341 26.36 17.25 -11.27
C LYS A 341 27.12 18.55 -10.97
N LEU A 342 26.74 19.29 -9.92
CA LEU A 342 27.30 20.62 -9.60
C LEU A 342 27.64 20.76 -8.10
N ALA A 343 28.09 19.67 -7.47
CA ALA A 343 28.52 19.74 -6.08
C ALA A 343 29.87 20.47 -6.00
N LYS A 344 29.90 21.68 -5.42
CA LYS A 344 31.15 22.42 -5.18
C LYS A 344 31.67 22.10 -3.78
N ARG A 345 32.96 21.81 -3.69
CA ARG A 345 33.67 21.66 -2.42
C ARG A 345 33.84 23.05 -1.80
N VAL A 346 33.42 23.19 -0.55
CA VAL A 346 33.66 24.38 0.26
C VAL A 346 34.59 23.95 1.41
N PRO A 347 35.85 24.43 1.43
CA PRO A 347 36.78 24.15 2.53
C PRO A 347 36.30 24.90 3.77
N LEU A 348 35.76 24.19 4.76
CA LEU A 348 35.16 24.83 5.94
C LEU A 348 36.24 25.39 6.87
N GLU A 349 37.44 24.84 6.82
CA GLU A 349 38.63 25.28 7.54
C GLU A 349 39.05 26.73 7.23
N GLU A 350 38.62 27.27 6.10
CA GLU A 350 38.90 28.66 5.69
C GLU A 350 37.88 29.67 6.24
N TYR A 351 36.89 29.20 7.02
CA TYR A 351 35.80 30.04 7.50
C TYR A 351 35.66 30.00 9.03
N ARG A 352 35.32 31.16 9.60
CA ARG A 352 34.98 31.36 11.01
C ARG A 352 33.49 31.62 11.16
N LEU A 353 32.87 30.98 12.16
CA LEU A 353 31.50 31.29 12.55
C LEU A 353 31.41 32.68 13.16
N THR A 354 30.57 33.54 12.58
CA THR A 354 30.36 34.92 13.04
C THR A 354 28.95 35.17 13.56
N GLY A 355 27.96 34.39 13.11
CA GLY A 355 26.59 34.54 13.56
C GLY A 355 25.80 33.24 13.51
N LEU A 356 24.87 33.10 14.46
CA LEU A 356 23.86 32.05 14.46
C LEU A 356 22.48 32.66 14.69
N ARG A 357 21.58 32.54 13.73
CA ARG A 357 20.24 33.11 13.81
C ARG A 357 19.18 32.03 13.58
N ARG A 358 18.03 32.16 14.25
CA ARG A 358 16.86 31.32 13.96
C ARG A 358 16.03 32.01 12.90
N LEU A 359 15.75 31.32 11.80
CA LEU A 359 14.75 31.80 10.85
C LEU A 359 13.39 31.62 11.48
N HIS A 360 12.70 32.73 11.72
CA HIS A 360 11.28 32.68 12.04
C HIS A 360 10.54 32.19 10.80
N PRO A 361 9.54 31.31 10.97
CA PRO A 361 8.74 30.85 9.84
C PRO A 361 8.11 32.08 9.17
N THR A 362 8.33 32.22 7.88
CA THR A 362 7.64 33.24 7.08
C THR A 362 6.14 32.94 7.13
N VAL A 363 5.39 33.98 7.41
CA VAL A 363 3.93 33.97 7.29
C VAL A 363 3.67 34.36 5.85
N ASP A 364 3.04 33.48 5.09
CA ASP A 364 2.64 33.78 3.72
C ASP A 364 1.57 34.88 3.71
N ASP A 365 1.31 35.48 2.55
CA ASP A 365 0.36 36.60 2.41
C ASP A 365 -1.06 36.22 2.89
N ASP A 366 -1.39 34.92 2.90
CA ASP A 366 -2.63 34.34 3.43
C ASP A 366 -2.67 34.16 4.96
N GLY A 367 -1.68 34.64 5.70
CA GLY A 367 -1.59 34.47 7.16
C GLY A 367 -1.25 33.04 7.61
N LYS A 368 -1.01 32.12 6.67
CA LYS A 368 -0.64 30.73 6.96
C LYS A 368 0.87 30.61 7.09
N ARG A 369 1.33 29.97 8.17
CA ARG A 369 2.74 29.60 8.35
C ARG A 369 3.09 28.46 7.39
N THR A 370 3.83 28.77 6.34
CA THR A 370 4.12 27.82 5.24
C THR A 370 5.24 26.83 5.56
N ASP A 371 5.98 27.02 6.66
CA ASP A 371 6.89 25.98 7.14
C ASP A 371 6.85 25.85 8.68
N ARG A 372 6.49 24.66 9.18
CA ARG A 372 6.55 24.33 10.61
C ARG A 372 7.95 23.93 11.05
N ARG A 373 8.89 23.73 10.12
CA ARG A 373 10.26 23.32 10.45
C ARG A 373 11.05 24.51 10.96
N ARG A 374 11.72 24.34 12.10
CA ARG A 374 12.57 25.38 12.70
C ARG A 374 13.90 25.39 11.98
N TRP A 375 14.10 26.30 11.04
CA TRP A 375 15.40 26.45 10.36
C TRP A 375 16.35 27.32 11.20
N GLN A 376 17.64 26.99 11.15
CA GLN A 376 18.72 27.80 11.71
C GLN A 376 19.69 28.19 10.60
N VAL A 377 20.21 29.40 10.68
CA VAL A 377 21.19 29.94 9.73
C VAL A 377 22.48 30.22 10.48
N ALA A 378 23.57 29.64 10.00
CA ALA A 378 24.91 30.03 10.39
C ALA A 378 25.49 30.98 9.34
N GLU A 379 26.02 32.11 9.80
CA GLU A 379 26.80 33.07 9.02
C GLU A 379 28.28 32.77 9.26
N LEU A 380 28.99 32.43 8.19
CA LEU A 380 30.40 32.08 8.18
C LEU A 380 31.16 33.16 7.41
N GLU A 381 32.16 33.78 8.04
CA GLU A 381 33.08 34.70 7.37
C GLU A 381 34.39 33.99 7.04
N PRO A 382 34.97 34.23 5.87
CA PRO A 382 36.26 33.67 5.53
C PRO A 382 37.36 34.30 6.40
N LEU A 383 38.36 33.50 6.76
CA LEU A 383 39.48 33.92 7.60
C LEU A 383 40.40 34.95 6.92
N ASP A 384 40.42 34.96 5.58
CA ASP A 384 41.21 35.90 4.78
C ASP A 384 40.58 37.30 4.69
N GLY A 385 39.32 37.47 5.13
CA GLY A 385 38.56 38.71 5.05
C GLY A 385 38.25 39.20 3.62
N GLY A 386 38.69 38.48 2.59
CA GLY A 386 38.58 38.87 1.18
C GLY A 386 37.48 38.13 0.41
N SER A 387 37.01 37.00 0.93
CA SER A 387 35.98 36.19 0.27
C SER A 387 34.55 36.56 0.72
N GLU A 388 33.54 36.10 -0.03
CA GLU A 388 32.12 36.35 0.30
C GLU A 388 31.67 35.58 1.56
N ARG A 389 30.76 36.18 2.34
CA ARG A 389 30.14 35.53 3.50
C ARG A 389 29.30 34.33 3.06
N LEU A 390 29.47 33.20 3.74
CA LEU A 390 28.70 31.98 3.48
C LEU A 390 27.56 31.86 4.50
N CYS A 391 26.33 31.77 4.00
CA CYS A 391 25.13 31.54 4.82
C CYS A 391 24.63 30.11 4.66
N VAL A 392 24.63 29.33 5.74
CA VAL A 392 24.18 27.93 5.75
C VAL A 392 22.87 27.82 6.51
N ALA A 393 21.77 27.61 5.80
CA ALA A 393 20.44 27.40 6.37
C ALA A 393 20.09 25.90 6.38
N THR A 394 19.89 25.31 7.56
CA THR A 394 19.49 23.88 7.67
C THR A 394 18.71 23.60 8.96
N GLU A 395 18.23 22.37 9.12
CA GLU A 395 17.55 21.92 10.34
C GLU A 395 18.53 21.91 11.54
N PRO A 396 18.06 22.14 12.78
CA PRO A 396 18.95 22.46 13.90
C PRO A 396 19.96 21.35 14.24
N TYR A 397 19.61 20.09 14.00
CA TYR A 397 20.50 18.96 14.27
C TYR A 397 21.61 18.83 13.19
N GLN A 398 21.30 19.14 11.93
CA GLN A 398 22.30 19.16 10.85
C GLN A 398 23.27 20.32 11.05
N LEU A 399 22.76 21.50 11.45
CA LEU A 399 23.61 22.65 11.70
C LEU A 399 24.55 22.41 12.87
N ARG A 400 24.06 21.81 13.97
CA ARG A 400 24.93 21.40 15.09
C ARG A 400 26.02 20.43 14.66
N ARG A 401 25.74 19.52 13.72
CA ARG A 401 26.73 18.58 13.19
C ARG A 401 27.81 19.31 12.37
N ILE A 402 27.41 20.25 11.51
CA ILE A 402 28.34 21.07 10.71
C ILE A 402 29.22 21.93 11.64
N LEU A 403 28.62 22.60 12.62
CA LEU A 403 29.36 23.46 13.56
C LEU A 403 30.35 22.68 14.44
N ARG A 404 30.05 21.43 14.78
CA ARG A 404 30.99 20.54 15.51
C ARG A 404 32.17 20.07 14.68
N LEU A 405 32.09 20.16 13.35
CA LEU A 405 33.20 19.83 12.46
C LEU A 405 34.06 21.06 12.14
N LEU A 406 33.49 22.25 12.32
CA LEU A 406 34.17 23.55 12.21
C LEU A 406 34.96 23.93 13.47
N ALA A 407 34.49 23.50 14.64
CA ALA A 407 35.14 23.71 15.94
C ALA A 407 36.08 22.55 16.26
#